data_AF-A0A2A2LBA0-F1
#
_entry.id   AF-A0A2A2LBA0-F1
#
_cell.length_a   1.000
_cell.length_b   1.000
_cell.length_c   1.000
_cell.angle_alpha   90.00
_cell.angle_beta   90.00
_cell.angle_gamma   90.00
#
_symmetry.space_group_name_H-M   'P 1'
#
loop_
_entity.id
_entity.type
_entity.pdbx_description
1 polymer ?
#
loop_
_entity_poly.entity_id
_entity_poly.type
_entity_poly.pdbx_seq_one_letter_code
_entity_poly.pdbx_strand_id
1 'polypeptide(L)'
;MVRSECFVFSHVADEGWMDANAGELLRFRKKIGADQVAVITDVKKKHSAHSVTSDLTIGDIAHAAEFFLADGIVVTGKSTGKEVSMTDFEDVCSSTSLPVFIGSGVTHSNVGAFKSAAGLIVGSEFKKDGKWQNDLDEARIQRFVEALRKISK
;
A
#
# COMPACT_ATOMS: atom_id res chain seq x y z
N MET A 1 4.50 11.45 -6.91
CA MET A 1 4.37 10.00 -6.68
C MET A 1 3.00 9.56 -7.14
N VAL A 2 2.88 8.35 -7.69
CA VAL A 2 1.63 7.66 -8.01
C VAL A 2 1.61 6.29 -7.33
N ARG A 3 0.42 5.79 -7.02
CA ARG A 3 0.21 4.44 -6.51
C ARG A 3 -0.37 3.58 -7.63
N SER A 4 0.25 2.45 -7.93
CA SER A 4 -0.21 1.49 -8.94
C SER A 4 -0.65 0.19 -8.27
N GLU A 5 -1.87 -0.26 -8.56
CA GLU A 5 -2.47 -1.41 -7.88
C GLU A 5 -2.16 -2.77 -8.53
N CYS A 6 -1.87 -2.80 -9.84
CA CYS A 6 -1.56 -4.01 -10.61
C CYS A 6 -0.25 -3.79 -11.39
N PHE A 7 0.85 -3.64 -10.65
CA PHE A 7 2.16 -3.37 -11.23
C PHE A 7 2.85 -4.66 -11.70
N VAL A 8 2.82 -5.70 -10.88
CA VAL A 8 3.35 -7.05 -11.15
C VAL A 8 2.28 -8.10 -10.92
N PHE A 9 2.32 -9.16 -11.73
CA PHE A 9 1.38 -10.27 -11.78
C PHE A 9 -0.10 -9.91 -12.03
N SER A 10 -0.77 -10.73 -12.83
CA SER A 10 -2.20 -10.58 -13.09
C SER A 10 -3.04 -11.16 -11.95
N HIS A 11 -4.20 -10.56 -11.70
CA HIS A 11 -5.14 -11.02 -10.67
C HIS A 11 -6.58 -10.63 -11.05
N VAL A 12 -7.57 -11.18 -10.34
CA VAL A 12 -8.99 -10.84 -10.59
C VAL A 12 -9.44 -9.83 -9.56
N ALA A 13 -9.72 -8.60 -9.98
CA ALA A 13 -10.29 -7.54 -9.16
C ALA A 13 -11.83 -7.52 -9.24
N ASP A 14 -12.46 -6.61 -8.50
CA ASP A 14 -13.89 -6.31 -8.59
C ASP A 14 -14.31 -5.85 -10.00
N GLU A 15 -13.38 -5.31 -10.78
CA GLU A 15 -13.57 -4.92 -12.18
C GLU A 15 -13.32 -6.06 -13.19
N GLY A 16 -12.84 -7.21 -12.74
CA GLY A 16 -12.51 -8.37 -13.58
C GLY A 16 -11.02 -8.68 -13.66
N TRP A 17 -10.58 -9.27 -14.76
CA TRP A 17 -9.18 -9.63 -14.95
C TRP A 17 -8.30 -8.39 -15.13
N MET A 18 -7.25 -8.27 -14.31
CA MET A 18 -6.29 -7.17 -14.34
C MET A 18 -4.92 -7.71 -14.74
N ASP A 19 -4.35 -7.15 -15.82
CA ASP A 19 -3.00 -7.48 -16.25
C ASP A 19 -1.96 -6.53 -15.67
N ALA A 20 -0.82 -7.11 -15.29
CA ALA A 20 0.32 -6.36 -14.79
C ALA A 20 0.88 -5.41 -15.86
N ASN A 21 1.13 -4.15 -15.48
CA ASN A 21 1.48 -3.11 -16.45
C ASN A 21 2.80 -2.37 -16.16
N ALA A 22 3.70 -2.90 -15.31
CA ALA A 22 4.96 -2.23 -14.96
C ALA A 22 5.74 -1.70 -16.17
N GLY A 23 5.93 -2.54 -17.20
CA GLY A 23 6.66 -2.15 -18.40
C GLY A 23 6.00 -1.00 -19.18
N GLU A 24 4.68 -1.03 -19.33
CA GLU A 24 3.93 0.03 -20.02
C GLU A 24 3.98 1.34 -19.23
N LEU A 25 3.69 1.26 -17.92
CA LEU A 25 3.70 2.40 -17.01
C LEU A 25 5.07 3.09 -16.99
N LEU A 26 6.16 2.34 -16.85
CA LEU A 26 7.51 2.90 -16.78
C LEU A 26 7.97 3.50 -18.12
N ARG A 27 7.62 2.87 -19.26
CA ARG A 27 7.88 3.44 -20.59
C ARG A 27 7.09 4.72 -20.81
N PHE A 28 5.83 4.76 -20.37
CA PHE A 28 5.01 5.97 -20.44
C PHE A 28 5.59 7.09 -19.57
N ARG A 29 5.97 6.79 -18.31
CA ARG A 29 6.67 7.72 -17.41
C ARG A 29 7.88 8.34 -18.09
N LYS A 30 8.71 7.51 -18.75
CA LYS A 30 9.89 7.99 -19.49
C LYS A 30 9.51 8.86 -20.68
N LYS A 31 8.53 8.44 -21.47
CA LYS A 31 8.07 9.14 -22.68
C LYS A 31 7.61 10.57 -22.40
N ILE A 32 6.98 10.81 -21.26
CA ILE A 32 6.48 12.15 -20.88
C ILE A 32 7.50 12.97 -20.07
N GLY A 33 8.73 12.47 -19.88
CA GLY A 33 9.77 13.14 -19.09
C GLY A 33 9.45 13.22 -17.59
N ALA A 34 8.68 12.27 -17.05
CA ALA A 34 8.24 12.25 -15.66
C ALA A 34 9.13 11.33 -14.78
N ASP A 35 10.43 11.25 -15.06
CA ASP A 35 11.39 10.40 -14.32
C ASP A 35 11.38 10.68 -12.80
N GLN A 36 11.03 11.90 -12.38
CA GLN A 36 10.90 12.33 -10.98
C GLN A 36 9.63 11.83 -10.27
N VAL A 37 8.69 11.22 -11.00
CA VAL A 37 7.44 10.70 -10.42
C VAL A 37 7.67 9.28 -9.92
N ALA A 38 7.83 9.13 -8.61
CA ALA A 38 7.90 7.83 -7.96
C ALA A 38 6.62 6.99 -8.18
N VAL A 39 6.78 5.69 -8.38
CA VAL A 39 5.72 4.68 -8.53
C VAL A 39 5.78 3.72 -7.35
N ILE A 40 4.83 3.84 -6.42
CA ILE A 40 4.67 2.86 -5.33
C ILE A 40 3.58 1.86 -5.70
N THR A 41 3.72 0.60 -5.30
CA THR A 41 2.91 -0.48 -5.86
C THR A 41 2.25 -1.33 -4.80
N ASP A 42 0.96 -1.63 -4.95
CA ASP A 42 0.28 -2.55 -4.05
C ASP A 42 0.79 -3.99 -4.21
N VAL A 43 1.03 -4.65 -3.08
CA VAL A 43 1.21 -6.10 -3.03
C VAL A 43 -0.07 -6.76 -2.54
N LYS A 44 -0.55 -7.75 -3.28
CA LYS A 44 -1.84 -8.43 -3.07
C LYS A 44 -3.01 -7.45 -2.79
N LYS A 45 -3.43 -6.67 -3.80
CA LYS A 45 -4.54 -5.68 -3.70
C LYS A 45 -5.73 -6.24 -2.91
N LYS A 46 -6.23 -5.43 -1.98
CA LYS A 46 -7.33 -5.73 -1.06
C LYS A 46 -8.68 -6.10 -1.68
N HIS A 47 -8.98 -5.63 -2.89
CA HIS A 47 -10.24 -5.94 -3.59
C HIS A 47 -10.01 -6.89 -4.76
N SER A 48 -9.05 -7.80 -4.61
CA SER A 48 -8.68 -8.77 -5.64
C SER A 48 -8.52 -10.18 -5.09
N ALA A 49 -8.86 -11.15 -5.91
CA ALA A 49 -8.50 -12.55 -5.75
C ALA A 49 -7.16 -12.84 -6.44
N HIS A 50 -6.25 -13.46 -5.69
CA HIS A 50 -4.89 -13.80 -6.12
C HIS A 50 -4.72 -15.30 -6.34
N SER A 51 -5.77 -15.97 -6.84
CA SER A 51 -5.79 -17.44 -7.02
C SER A 51 -4.84 -17.92 -8.10
N VAL A 52 -4.63 -17.14 -9.16
CA VAL A 52 -3.71 -17.50 -10.26
C VAL A 52 -2.25 -17.43 -9.83
N THR A 53 -1.94 -16.61 -8.83
CA THR A 53 -0.61 -16.48 -8.21
C THR A 53 -0.60 -17.01 -6.78
N SER A 54 -1.40 -18.04 -6.49
CA SER A 54 -1.54 -18.58 -5.13
C SER A 54 -0.29 -19.30 -4.64
N ASP A 55 0.58 -19.71 -5.57
CA ASP A 55 1.90 -20.29 -5.33
C ASP A 55 2.92 -19.24 -4.84
N LEU A 56 2.65 -17.95 -5.02
CA LEU A 56 3.51 -16.86 -4.59
C LEU A 56 3.13 -16.32 -3.20
N THR A 57 4.14 -16.15 -2.36
CA THR A 57 4.01 -15.42 -1.09
C THR A 57 3.86 -13.92 -1.35
N ILE A 58 3.48 -13.15 -0.33
CA ILE A 58 3.45 -11.69 -0.46
C ILE A 58 4.88 -11.12 -0.61
N GLY A 59 5.87 -11.79 -0.02
CA GLY A 59 7.29 -11.47 -0.17
C GLY A 59 7.77 -11.67 -1.60
N ASP A 60 7.40 -12.76 -2.27
CA ASP A 60 7.74 -13.00 -3.69
C ASP A 60 7.21 -11.90 -4.59
N ILE A 61 5.98 -11.44 -4.35
CA ILE A 61 5.36 -10.34 -5.11
C ILE A 61 6.08 -9.01 -4.84
N ALA A 62 6.48 -8.74 -3.59
CA ALA A 62 7.26 -7.55 -3.25
C ALA A 62 8.64 -7.56 -3.93
N HIS A 63 9.33 -8.70 -3.90
CA HIS A 63 10.63 -8.89 -4.56
C HIS A 63 10.51 -8.72 -6.07
N ALA A 64 9.45 -9.23 -6.68
CA ALA A 64 9.18 -9.01 -8.11
C ALA A 64 8.92 -7.54 -8.42
N ALA A 65 8.15 -6.81 -7.60
CA ALA A 65 7.93 -5.38 -7.80
C ALA A 65 9.24 -4.58 -7.75
N GLU A 66 10.16 -4.92 -6.84
CA GLU A 66 11.52 -4.36 -6.80
C GLU A 66 12.31 -4.67 -8.07
N PHE A 67 12.32 -5.93 -8.52
CA PHE A 67 12.96 -6.32 -9.77
C PHE A 67 12.42 -5.56 -10.99
N PHE A 68 11.12 -5.25 -10.98
CA PHE A 68 10.43 -4.48 -12.01
C PHE A 68 10.54 -2.95 -11.82
N LEU A 69 11.46 -2.47 -10.97
CA LEU A 69 11.80 -1.06 -10.78
C LEU A 69 10.66 -0.23 -10.18
N ALA A 70 9.88 -0.81 -9.26
CA ALA A 70 9.04 -0.02 -8.36
C ALA A 70 9.91 0.88 -7.47
N ASP A 71 9.38 2.04 -7.08
CA ASP A 71 10.04 2.98 -6.17
C ASP A 71 9.65 2.75 -4.69
N GLY A 72 8.65 1.89 -4.44
CA GLY A 72 8.19 1.54 -3.09
C GLY A 72 7.05 0.53 -3.10
N ILE A 73 6.84 -0.13 -1.97
CA ILE A 73 5.83 -1.19 -1.81
C ILE A 73 4.72 -0.72 -0.89
N VAL A 74 3.46 -1.03 -1.23
CA VAL A 74 2.29 -0.73 -0.40
C VAL A 74 1.66 -2.03 0.08
N VAL A 75 1.65 -2.24 1.39
CA VAL A 75 0.95 -3.37 2.02
C VAL A 75 -0.45 -2.92 2.41
N THR A 76 -1.47 -3.68 2.01
CA THR A 76 -2.88 -3.36 2.29
C THR A 76 -3.57 -4.48 3.04
N GLY A 77 -4.45 -4.12 3.99
CA GLY A 77 -5.33 -5.09 4.63
C GLY A 77 -6.42 -5.56 3.67
N LYS A 78 -7.06 -6.71 3.94
CA LYS A 78 -7.99 -7.42 3.04
C LYS A 78 -9.21 -6.64 2.53
N SER A 79 -9.53 -5.48 3.11
CA SER A 79 -10.52 -4.54 2.57
C SER A 79 -10.34 -3.17 3.21
N THR A 80 -11.06 -2.15 2.72
CA THR A 80 -10.95 -0.78 3.24
C THR A 80 -11.26 -0.72 4.74
N GLY A 81 -10.31 -0.17 5.51
CA GLY A 81 -10.44 -0.04 6.97
C GLY A 81 -10.09 -1.29 7.75
N LYS A 82 -9.84 -2.43 7.09
CA LYS A 82 -9.23 -3.60 7.73
C LYS A 82 -7.72 -3.37 7.90
N GLU A 83 -7.25 -3.72 9.08
CA GLU A 83 -5.84 -3.67 9.48
C GLU A 83 -4.97 -4.56 8.59
N VAL A 84 -3.72 -4.13 8.38
CA VAL A 84 -2.69 -4.94 7.75
C VAL A 84 -2.26 -6.05 8.72
N SER A 85 -2.08 -7.26 8.21
CA SER A 85 -1.47 -8.35 8.97
C SER A 85 -0.02 -7.97 9.29
N MET A 86 0.36 -8.00 10.57
CA MET A 86 1.76 -7.74 10.96
C MET A 86 2.72 -8.74 10.34
N THR A 87 2.30 -10.00 10.20
CA THR A 87 3.07 -11.03 9.49
C THR A 87 3.29 -10.65 8.03
N ASP A 88 2.24 -10.19 7.32
CA ASP A 88 2.38 -9.77 5.92
C ASP A 88 3.32 -8.56 5.80
N PHE A 89 3.25 -7.62 6.75
CA PHE A 89 4.13 -6.45 6.78
C PHE A 89 5.59 -6.82 7.03
N GLU A 90 5.87 -7.69 8.00
CA GLU A 90 7.22 -8.18 8.32
C GLU A 90 7.80 -9.00 7.16
N ASP A 91 7.00 -9.89 6.56
CA ASP A 91 7.38 -10.68 5.40
C ASP A 91 7.79 -9.78 4.23
N VAL A 92 6.99 -8.76 3.92
CA VAL A 92 7.32 -7.78 2.87
C VAL A 92 8.59 -7.01 3.23
N CYS A 93 8.71 -6.49 4.45
CA CYS A 93 9.91 -5.77 4.89
C CYS A 93 11.18 -6.61 4.76
N SER A 94 11.09 -7.92 4.97
CA SER A 94 12.25 -8.82 4.84
C SER A 94 12.56 -9.23 3.40
N SER A 95 11.62 -9.04 2.47
CA SER A 95 11.72 -9.52 1.08
C SER A 95 12.14 -8.45 0.06
N THR A 96 12.22 -7.18 0.48
CA THR A 96 12.58 -6.06 -0.40
C THR A 96 13.49 -5.05 0.29
N SER A 97 14.33 -4.37 -0.48
CA SER A 97 15.09 -3.20 -0.01
C SER A 97 14.34 -1.87 -0.17
N LEU A 98 13.20 -1.89 -0.86
CA LEU A 98 12.39 -0.70 -1.13
C LEU A 98 11.66 -0.17 0.11
N PRO A 99 11.36 1.15 0.15
CA PRO A 99 10.53 1.70 1.22
C PRO A 99 9.14 1.07 1.21
N VAL A 100 8.71 0.55 2.37
CA VAL A 100 7.41 -0.10 2.57
C VAL A 100 6.42 0.86 3.23
N PHE A 101 5.25 1.02 2.60
CA PHE A 101 4.16 1.88 3.03
C PHE A 101 2.96 1.04 3.48
N ILE A 102 2.19 1.57 4.45
CA ILE A 102 0.92 0.95 4.85
C ILE A 102 -0.25 1.64 4.17
N GLY A 103 -1.04 0.87 3.42
CA GLY A 103 -2.09 1.38 2.54
C GLY A 103 -3.53 1.24 3.04
N SER A 104 -3.76 0.63 4.21
CA SER A 104 -5.09 0.44 4.79
C SER A 104 -5.04 0.18 6.29
N GLY A 105 -6.12 0.53 6.99
CA GLY A 105 -6.41 0.03 8.34
C GLY A 105 -5.54 0.59 9.46
N VAL A 106 -4.76 1.64 9.21
CA VAL A 106 -4.03 2.36 10.26
C VAL A 106 -4.99 3.29 11.01
N THR A 107 -4.92 3.25 12.33
CA THR A 107 -5.70 4.05 13.27
C THR A 107 -4.76 4.65 14.32
N HIS A 108 -5.28 5.60 15.10
CA HIS A 108 -4.50 6.16 16.22
C HIS A 108 -4.12 5.11 17.27
N SER A 109 -4.84 3.99 17.36
CA SER A 109 -4.60 2.94 18.34
C SER A 109 -3.55 1.90 17.91
N ASN A 110 -3.38 1.67 16.60
CA ASN A 110 -2.45 0.64 16.09
C ASN A 110 -1.21 1.19 15.38
N VAL A 111 -1.14 2.51 15.13
CA VAL A 111 -0.02 3.11 14.38
C VAL A 111 1.36 2.83 14.99
N GLY A 112 1.43 2.51 16.28
CA GLY A 112 2.65 2.07 16.95
C GLY A 112 3.24 0.74 16.45
N ALA A 113 2.46 -0.09 15.77
CA ALA A 113 2.93 -1.35 15.19
C ALA A 113 3.74 -1.14 13.90
N PHE A 114 3.53 -0.02 13.20
CA PHE A 114 4.09 0.24 11.88
C PHE A 114 5.27 1.23 11.91
N LYS A 115 6.09 1.21 12.97
CA LYS A 115 7.20 2.19 13.15
C LYS A 115 8.27 2.12 12.06
N SER A 116 8.49 0.93 11.50
CA SER A 116 9.47 0.69 10.43
C SER A 116 8.92 1.03 9.04
N ALA A 117 7.65 1.38 8.91
CA ALA A 117 7.08 1.77 7.62
C ALA A 117 7.65 3.13 7.18
N ALA A 118 7.98 3.25 5.89
CA ALA A 118 8.42 4.50 5.28
C ALA A 118 7.31 5.56 5.23
N GLY A 119 6.04 5.14 5.29
CA GLY A 119 4.90 6.05 5.33
C GLY A 119 3.57 5.33 5.51
N LEU A 120 2.54 6.12 5.85
CA LEU A 120 1.20 5.64 6.14
C LEU A 120 0.20 6.39 5.24
N ILE A 121 -0.62 5.65 4.50
CA ILE A 121 -1.68 6.19 3.66
C ILE A 121 -3.00 6.03 4.41
N VAL A 122 -3.47 7.13 5.01
CA VAL A 122 -4.61 7.12 5.94
C VAL A 122 -5.80 7.82 5.30
N GLY A 123 -6.93 7.10 5.25
CA GLY A 123 -8.18 7.60 4.66
C GLY A 123 -9.32 7.63 5.67
N SER A 124 -10.02 6.52 5.83
CA SER A 124 -11.23 6.41 6.65
C SER A 124 -11.07 6.86 8.09
N GLU A 125 -9.89 6.68 8.70
CA GLU A 125 -9.63 7.14 10.08
C GLU A 125 -9.76 8.66 10.24
N PHE A 126 -9.52 9.43 9.18
CA PHE A 126 -9.64 10.89 9.19
C PHE A 126 -11.06 11.38 8.89
N LYS A 127 -12.00 10.48 8.58
CA LYS A 127 -13.38 10.82 8.24
C LYS A 127 -14.31 10.71 9.43
N LYS A 128 -15.38 11.51 9.46
CA LYS A 128 -16.47 11.39 10.45
C LYS A 128 -16.98 9.95 10.49
N ASP A 129 -17.16 9.41 11.70
CA ASP A 129 -17.57 8.03 11.96
C ASP A 129 -16.70 6.93 11.34
N GLY A 130 -15.50 7.25 10.84
CA GLY A 130 -14.65 6.27 10.16
C GLY A 130 -15.16 5.87 8.78
N LYS A 131 -16.10 6.61 8.19
CA LYS A 131 -16.71 6.27 6.89
C LYS A 131 -16.07 7.09 5.78
N TRP A 132 -15.47 6.40 4.80
CA TRP A 132 -14.71 7.05 3.72
C TRP A 132 -15.51 8.11 2.92
N GLN A 133 -16.83 7.92 2.84
CA GLN A 133 -17.82 8.78 2.17
C GLN A 133 -17.97 10.17 2.82
N ASN A 134 -17.66 10.26 4.12
CA ASN A 134 -17.98 11.43 4.93
C ASN A 134 -16.91 12.53 4.80
N ASP A 135 -17.19 13.71 5.37
CA ASP A 135 -16.20 14.77 5.53
C ASP A 135 -15.05 14.36 6.47
N LEU A 136 -13.98 15.13 6.41
CA LEU A 136 -12.91 15.06 7.40
C LEU A 136 -13.42 15.45 8.79
N ASP A 137 -12.83 14.84 9.81
CA ASP A 137 -13.06 15.12 11.23
C ASP A 137 -11.75 15.58 11.86
N GLU A 138 -11.67 16.87 12.17
CA GLU A 138 -10.46 17.49 12.70
C GLU A 138 -10.01 16.85 14.02
N ALA A 139 -10.94 16.50 14.91
CA ALA A 139 -10.62 15.89 16.18
C ALA A 139 -10.01 14.48 15.99
N ARG A 140 -10.48 13.72 15.00
CA ARG A 140 -9.88 12.42 14.64
C ARG A 140 -8.46 12.58 14.10
N ILE A 141 -8.26 13.54 13.22
CA ILE A 141 -6.94 13.85 12.63
C ILE A 141 -5.96 14.26 13.73
N GLN A 142 -6.37 15.17 14.62
CA GLN A 142 -5.54 15.62 15.74
C GLN A 142 -5.12 14.46 16.64
N ARG A 143 -6.07 13.59 17.03
CA ARG A 143 -5.77 12.38 17.83
C ARG A 143 -4.75 11.46 17.16
N PHE A 144 -4.86 11.27 15.84
CA PHE A 144 -3.93 10.44 15.08
C PHE A 144 -2.53 11.04 15.04
N VAL A 145 -2.42 12.34 14.76
CA VAL A 145 -1.13 13.06 14.73
C VAL A 145 -0.46 13.04 16.09
N GLU A 146 -1.22 13.21 17.18
CA GLU A 146 -0.70 13.08 18.54
C GLU A 146 -0.18 11.67 18.84
N ALA A 147 -0.90 10.63 18.41
CA ALA A 147 -0.43 9.26 18.55
C ALA A 147 0.89 9.04 17.79
N LEU A 148 0.99 9.51 16.53
CA LEU A 148 2.23 9.43 15.74
C LEU A 148 3.41 10.10 16.45
N ARG A 149 3.20 11.34 16.95
CA ARG A 149 4.26 12.11 17.61
C ARG A 149 4.79 11.42 18.87
N LYS A 150 3.98 10.61 19.55
CA LYS A 150 4.42 9.82 20.71
C LYS A 150 5.30 8.64 20.32
N ILE A 151 5.19 8.18 19.09
CA ILE A 151 5.91 7.00 18.57
C ILE A 151 7.20 7.38 17.85
N SER A 152 7.26 8.59 17.27
CA SER A 152 8.45 9.15 16.61
C SER A 152 9.48 9.76 17.57
N LYS A 153 9.23 9.73 18.88
CA LYS A 153 10.21 10.04 19.93
C LYS A 153 10.94 8.79 20.35
#